data_AF-A0A0H3UL37-F1
#
_entry.id   AF-A0A0H3UL37-F1
#
_cell.length_a   1.000
_cell.length_b   1.000
_cell.length_c   1.000
_cell.angle_alpha   90.00
_cell.angle_beta   90.00
_cell.angle_gamma   90.00
#
_symmetry.space_group_name_H-M   'P 1'
#
loop_
_entity.id
_entity.type
_entity.pdbx_description
1 polymer ?
#
loop_
_entity_poly.entity_id
_entity_poly.type
_entity_poly.pdbx_seq_one_letter_code
_entity_poly.pdbx_strand_id
1 'polypeptide(L)'
;ASIVIFSLLTVIPFGVLILLYLFGSFSISSRTLSLLFLLHFITPFVLLILFFLHYNYLHASLSSNTFKNDFLDLTSFYPLFIFLDAFIVFLFITFFLFIIFISSYLFFESANFLAFNTLV
;
A
#
# COMPACT_ATOMS: atom_id res chain seq x y z
N ALA A 1 -15.40 -2.10 9.56
CA ALA A 1 -14.62 -2.80 8.51
C ALA A 1 -13.66 -3.85 9.07
N SER A 2 -12.76 -3.50 10.00
CA SER A 2 -11.73 -4.43 10.51
C SER A 2 -12.29 -5.75 11.09
N ILE A 3 -13.41 -5.72 11.82
CA ILE A 3 -14.08 -6.95 12.32
C ILE A 3 -14.47 -7.89 11.18
N VAL A 4 -15.07 -7.35 10.12
CA VAL A 4 -15.54 -8.15 8.97
C VAL A 4 -14.37 -8.74 8.20
N ILE A 5 -13.27 -7.99 8.08
CA ILE A 5 -12.07 -8.49 7.40
C ILE A 5 -11.42 -9.61 8.21
N PHE A 6 -11.28 -9.44 9.53
CA PHE A 6 -10.69 -10.48 10.37
C PHE A 6 -11.59 -11.70 10.54
N SER A 7 -12.92 -11.55 10.50
CA SER A 7 -13.82 -12.69 10.57
C SER A 7 -13.68 -13.63 9.36
N LEU A 8 -13.16 -13.19 8.21
CA LEU A 8 -12.83 -14.08 7.09
C LEU A 8 -11.80 -15.16 7.46
N LEU A 9 -10.92 -14.89 8.44
CA LEU A 9 -9.95 -15.87 8.93
C LEU A 9 -10.63 -17.11 9.53
N THR A 10 -11.85 -16.96 10.06
CA THR A 10 -12.61 -18.06 10.68
C THR A 10 -13.05 -19.14 9.68
N VAL A 11 -12.99 -18.86 8.38
CA VAL A 11 -13.38 -19.80 7.31
C VAL A 11 -12.35 -20.94 7.13
N ILE A 12 -11.09 -20.71 7.53
CA ILE A 12 -9.99 -21.68 7.38
C ILE A 12 -9.99 -22.64 8.58
N PRO A 13 -9.60 -23.93 8.42
CA PRO A 13 -9.41 -24.84 9.56
C PRO A 13 -8.47 -24.23 10.60
N PHE A 14 -8.84 -24.29 11.88
CA PHE A 14 -8.17 -23.61 13.00
C PHE A 14 -8.16 -22.07 12.97
N GLY A 15 -8.86 -21.44 12.02
CA GLY A 15 -8.93 -19.98 11.88
C GLY A 15 -9.43 -19.25 13.12
N VAL A 16 -10.41 -19.84 13.82
CA VAL A 16 -10.93 -19.33 15.10
C VAL A 16 -9.84 -19.28 16.17
N LEU A 17 -8.99 -20.31 16.26
CA LEU A 17 -7.88 -20.34 17.22
C LEU A 17 -6.83 -19.28 16.88
N ILE A 18 -6.51 -19.11 15.60
CA ILE A 18 -5.54 -18.10 15.14
C ILE A 18 -6.05 -16.69 15.46
N LEU A 19 -7.34 -16.42 15.21
CA LEU A 19 -7.96 -15.13 15.50
C LEU A 19 -7.90 -14.81 17.00
N LEU A 20 -8.30 -15.76 17.85
CA LEU A 20 -8.24 -15.63 19.30
C LEU A 20 -6.80 -15.47 19.81
N TYR A 21 -5.84 -16.17 19.21
CA TYR A 21 -4.43 -16.05 19.59
C TYR A 21 -3.86 -14.66 19.29
N LEU A 22 -4.13 -14.15 18.08
CA LEU A 22 -3.65 -12.83 17.66
C LEU A 22 -4.31 -11.72 18.47
N PHE A 23 -5.64 -11.73 18.53
CA PHE A 23 -6.41 -10.58 18.99
C PHE A 23 -6.97 -10.71 20.42
N GLY A 24 -7.00 -11.91 20.99
CA GLY A 24 -7.46 -12.18 22.35
C GLY A 24 -8.98 -12.08 22.55
N SER A 25 -9.72 -11.58 21.56
CA SER A 25 -11.17 -11.39 21.61
C SER A 25 -11.76 -11.43 20.19
N PHE A 26 -13.06 -11.73 20.09
CA PHE A 26 -13.82 -11.65 18.83
C PHE A 26 -14.22 -10.21 18.47
N SER A 27 -14.08 -9.27 19.41
CA SER A 27 -14.31 -7.83 19.21
C SER A 27 -12.99 -7.06 19.09
N ILE A 28 -13.06 -5.88 18.47
CA ILE A 28 -11.94 -4.92 18.47
C ILE A 28 -11.72 -4.47 19.90
N SER A 29 -10.56 -4.83 20.45
CA SER A 29 -10.07 -4.38 21.74
C SER A 29 -8.84 -3.48 21.57
N SER A 30 -8.40 -2.83 22.65
CA SER A 30 -7.18 -2.01 22.65
C SER A 30 -5.94 -2.77 22.16
N ARG A 31 -5.86 -4.07 22.46
CA ARG A 31 -4.81 -4.98 21.96
C ARG A 31 -4.84 -5.12 20.44
N THR A 32 -6.03 -5.17 19.83
CA THR A 32 -6.15 -5.28 18.37
C THR A 32 -5.66 -4.01 17.66
N LEU A 33 -5.96 -2.84 18.24
CA LEU A 33 -5.54 -1.55 17.69
C LEU A 33 -4.01 -1.37 17.79
N SER A 34 -3.40 -1.75 18.92
CA SER A 34 -1.94 -1.64 19.08
C SER A 34 -1.19 -2.58 18.14
N LEU A 35 -1.70 -3.79 17.91
CA LEU A 35 -1.13 -4.72 16.92
C LEU A 35 -1.28 -4.21 15.49
N LEU A 36 -2.45 -3.67 15.14
CA LEU A 36 -2.66 -3.06 13.82
C LEU A 36 -1.74 -1.87 13.59
N PHE A 37 -1.54 -1.02 14.60
CA PHE A 37 -0.61 0.09 14.52
C PHE A 37 0.83 -0.40 14.33
N LEU A 38 1.26 -1.40 15.09
CA LEU A 38 2.59 -2.00 14.97
C LEU A 38 2.81 -2.64 13.59
N LEU A 39 1.82 -3.39 13.08
CA LEU A 39 1.86 -3.96 11.74
C LEU A 39 1.93 -2.86 10.68
N HIS A 40 1.05 -1.85 10.75
CA HIS A 40 1.05 -0.73 9.82
C HIS A 40 2.40 0.00 9.82
N PHE A 41 3.02 0.19 10.99
CA PHE A 41 4.33 0.83 11.09
C PHE A 41 5.46 -0.01 10.47
N ILE A 42 5.44 -1.34 10.64
CA ILE A 42 6.50 -2.23 10.12
C ILE A 42 6.33 -2.49 8.61
N THR A 43 5.09 -2.60 8.11
CA THR A 43 4.80 -2.92 6.70
C THR A 43 5.52 -2.04 5.65
N PRO A 44 5.64 -0.71 5.77
CA PRO A 44 6.36 0.10 4.78
C PRO A 44 7.85 -0.26 4.70
N PHE A 45 8.49 -0.68 5.80
CA PHE A 45 9.89 -1.09 5.79
C PHE A 45 10.07 -2.44 5.10
N VAL A 46 9.15 -3.38 5.30
CA VAL A 46 9.14 -4.66 4.57
C VAL A 46 8.96 -4.41 3.07
N LEU A 47 8.06 -3.51 2.68
CA LEU A 47 7.86 -3.12 1.28
C LEU A 47 9.11 -2.46 0.69
N LEU A 48 9.85 -1.67 1.46
CA LEU A 48 11.10 -1.05 1.01
C LEU A 48 12.19 -2.11 0.72
N ILE A 49 12.28 -3.17 1.53
CA ILE A 49 13.19 -4.30 1.25
C ILE A 49 12.77 -5.02 -0.03
N LEU A 50 11.47 -5.30 -0.20
CA LEU A 50 10.94 -5.92 -1.41
C LEU A 50 11.16 -5.05 -2.65
N PHE A 51 11.07 -3.73 -2.52
CA PHE A 51 11.37 -2.78 -3.58
C PHE A 51 12.83 -2.92 -4.06
N PHE A 52 13.81 -2.96 -3.15
CA PHE A 52 15.21 -3.13 -3.55
C PHE A 52 15.48 -4.49 -4.19
N LEU A 53 14.86 -5.56 -3.67
CA LEU A 53 14.96 -6.88 -4.29
C LEU A 53 14.40 -6.85 -5.71
N HIS A 54 13.21 -6.29 -5.90
CA HIS A 54 12.59 -6.16 -7.21
C HIS A 54 13.43 -5.29 -8.17
N TYR A 55 13.92 -4.15 -7.69
CA TYR A 55 14.78 -3.25 -8.46
C TYR A 55 16.05 -3.94 -8.95
N ASN A 56 16.71 -4.74 -8.10
CA ASN A 56 17.91 -5.48 -8.49
C ASN A 56 17.62 -6.54 -9.57
N TYR A 57 16.48 -7.22 -9.49
CA TYR A 57 16.07 -8.16 -10.54
C TYR A 57 15.82 -7.44 -11.87
N LEU A 58 15.13 -6.30 -11.84
CA LEU A 58 14.88 -5.49 -13.02
C LEU A 58 16.19 -4.98 -13.63
N HIS A 59 17.14 -4.55 -12.80
CA HIS A 59 18.45 -4.11 -13.25
C HIS A 59 19.25 -5.26 -13.93
N ALA A 60 19.06 -6.50 -13.48
CA ALA A 60 19.70 -7.66 -14.11
C ALA A 60 19.05 -8.07 -15.43
N SER A 61 17.72 -7.99 -15.54
CA SER A 61 16.97 -8.34 -16.75
C SER A 61 16.88 -7.22 -17.79
N LEU A 62 17.25 -5.99 -17.42
CA LEU A 62 16.98 -4.75 -18.15
C LEU A 62 15.46 -4.50 -18.35
N SER A 63 15.10 -3.29 -18.80
CA SER A 63 13.73 -2.93 -19.15
C SER A 63 13.34 -3.47 -20.52
N SER A 64 12.12 -3.98 -20.66
CA SER A 64 11.55 -4.40 -21.94
C SER A 64 10.94 -3.22 -22.71
N ASN A 65 11.12 -3.17 -24.03
CA ASN A 65 10.44 -2.20 -24.90
C ASN A 65 9.30 -2.85 -25.70
N THR A 66 8.41 -2.00 -26.23
CA THR A 66 7.28 -2.43 -27.08
C THR A 66 7.73 -3.11 -28.39
N PHE A 67 8.94 -2.78 -28.86
CA PHE A 67 9.61 -3.47 -29.95
C PHE A 67 10.55 -4.53 -29.36
N LYS A 68 10.31 -5.81 -29.69
CA LYS A 68 10.98 -7.01 -29.15
C LYS A 68 12.52 -7.10 -29.29
N ASN A 69 13.18 -6.07 -29.83
CA ASN A 69 14.62 -6.07 -30.06
C ASN A 69 15.32 -5.10 -29.09
N ASP A 70 15.35 -5.45 -27.81
CA ASP A 70 15.87 -4.59 -26.73
C ASP A 70 17.40 -4.36 -26.79
N PHE A 71 18.15 -5.21 -27.51
CA PHE A 71 19.61 -5.18 -27.48
C PHE A 71 20.27 -4.16 -28.41
N LEU A 72 19.55 -3.64 -29.43
CA LEU A 72 20.16 -2.82 -30.47
C LEU A 72 20.13 -1.32 -30.15
N ASP A 73 19.17 -0.85 -29.35
CA ASP A 73 18.93 0.58 -29.08
C ASP A 73 18.86 0.89 -27.57
N LEU A 74 19.96 0.65 -26.85
CA LEU A 74 20.08 1.07 -25.46
C LEU A 74 20.42 2.58 -25.40
N THR A 75 19.55 3.36 -24.78
CA THR A 75 19.77 4.80 -24.53
C THR A 75 20.15 5.04 -23.08
N SER A 76 20.95 6.08 -22.82
CA SER A 76 21.37 6.42 -21.47
C SER A 76 20.20 6.96 -20.63
N PHE A 77 20.12 6.53 -19.37
CA PHE A 77 19.08 6.99 -18.43
C PHE A 77 19.15 8.51 -18.19
N TYR A 78 20.35 9.01 -17.91
CA TYR A 78 20.62 10.45 -17.90
C TYR A 78 20.97 10.92 -19.32
N PRO A 79 20.43 12.05 -19.80
CA PRO A 79 19.50 12.97 -19.13
C PRO A 79 18.02 12.67 -19.38
N LEU A 80 17.69 11.88 -20.40
CA LEU A 80 16.33 11.80 -20.97
C LEU A 80 15.27 11.33 -19.98
N PHE A 81 15.47 10.15 -19.38
CA PHE A 81 14.47 9.56 -18.50
C PHE A 81 14.33 10.32 -17.19
N ILE A 82 15.40 10.96 -16.71
CA ILE A 82 15.34 11.82 -15.51
C ILE A 82 14.43 13.03 -15.72
N PHE A 83 14.50 13.68 -16.89
CA PHE A 83 13.60 14.80 -17.19
C PHE A 83 12.15 14.34 -17.40
N LEU A 84 11.94 13.20 -18.05
CA LEU A 84 10.61 12.63 -18.24
C LEU A 84 9.97 12.23 -16.90
N ASP A 85 10.71 11.54 -16.04
CA ASP A 85 10.26 11.15 -14.71
C ASP A 85 9.95 12.38 -13.85
N ALA A 86 10.81 13.42 -13.89
CA ALA A 86 10.57 14.66 -13.17
C ALA A 86 9.29 15.37 -13.65
N PHE A 87 9.02 15.38 -14.96
CA PHE A 87 7.80 15.96 -15.51
C PHE A 87 6.55 15.18 -15.07
N ILE A 88 6.61 13.84 -15.09
CA ILE A 88 5.50 12.99 -14.64
C ILE A 88 5.26 13.16 -13.13
N VAL A 89 6.32 13.22 -12.32
CA VAL A 89 6.22 13.49 -10.88
C VAL A 89 5.61 14.88 -10.62
N PHE A 90 5.98 15.89 -11.40
CA PHE A 90 5.37 17.22 -11.30
C PHE A 90 3.87 17.19 -11.61
N LEU A 91 3.45 16.49 -12.67
CA LEU A 91 2.03 16.30 -12.99
C LEU A 91 1.29 15.55 -11.88
N PHE A 92 1.89 14.50 -11.31
CA PHE A 92 1.30 13.75 -10.20
C PHE A 92 1.13 14.64 -8.96
N ILE A 93 2.14 15.42 -8.58
CA ILE A 93 2.08 16.31 -7.41
C ILE A 93 1.02 17.39 -7.61
N THR A 94 0.95 18.01 -8.79
CA THR A 94 -0.06 19.04 -9.06
C THR A 94 -1.48 18.47 -9.02
N PHE A 95 -1.71 17.29 -9.57
CA PHE A 95 -2.99 16.59 -9.46
C PHE A 95 -3.33 16.21 -8.02
N PHE A 96 -2.35 15.72 -7.26
CA PHE A 96 -2.56 15.35 -5.85
C PHE A 96 -2.87 16.57 -4.98
N LEU A 97 -2.16 17.69 -5.18
CA LEU A 97 -2.44 18.95 -4.48
C LEU A 97 -3.82 19.51 -4.86
N PHE A 98 -4.23 19.38 -6.12
CA PHE A 98 -5.56 19.79 -6.55
C PHE A 98 -6.66 19.08 -5.75
N ILE A 99 -6.54 17.75 -5.57
CA ILE A 99 -7.47 16.97 -4.74
C ILE A 99 -7.47 17.48 -3.30
N ILE A 100 -6.29 17.64 -2.70
CA ILE A 100 -6.17 18.05 -1.28
C ILE A 100 -6.80 19.43 -1.06
N PHE A 101 -6.51 20.41 -1.91
CA PHE A 101 -6.94 21.79 -1.67
C PHE A 101 -8.41 22.05 -2.03
N ILE A 102 -8.97 21.35 -3.02
CA ILE A 102 -10.34 21.61 -3.48
C ILE A 102 -11.34 20.70 -2.78
N SER A 103 -10.99 19.43 -2.57
CA SER A 103 -11.90 18.46 -1.96
C SER A 103 -11.13 17.37 -1.22
N SER A 104 -10.55 17.73 -0.08
CA SER A 104 -9.78 16.83 0.78
C SER A 104 -10.55 15.58 1.20
N TYR A 105 -11.88 15.65 1.26
CA TYR A 105 -12.76 14.55 1.67
C TYR A 105 -13.39 13.76 0.51
N LEU A 106 -13.01 14.04 -0.74
CA LEU A 106 -13.63 13.41 -1.91
C LEU A 106 -13.61 11.88 -1.88
N PHE A 107 -12.55 11.30 -1.31
CA PHE A 107 -12.37 9.85 -1.18
C PHE A 107 -12.66 9.31 0.23
N PHE A 108 -13.16 10.15 1.14
CA PHE A 108 -13.45 9.76 2.52
C PHE A 108 -14.92 9.37 2.69
N GLU A 109 -15.15 8.27 3.42
CA GLU A 109 -16.50 7.89 3.83
C GLU A 109 -16.94 8.73 5.04
N SER A 110 -18.13 9.35 4.94
CA SER A 110 -18.67 10.25 5.97
C SER A 110 -18.79 9.59 7.36
N ALA A 111 -19.07 8.27 7.40
CA ALA A 111 -19.20 7.51 8.63
C ALA A 111 -17.91 7.46 9.47
N ASN A 112 -16.73 7.64 8.86
CA ASN A 112 -15.45 7.58 9.58
C ASN A 112 -15.16 8.85 10.43
N PHE A 113 -15.97 9.91 10.30
CA PHE A 113 -15.89 11.08 11.19
C PHE A 113 -16.62 10.89 12.51
N LEU A 114 -17.46 9.88 12.62
CA LEU A 114 -18.15 9.54 13.86
C LEU A 114 -17.23 8.73 14.77
N ALA A 115 -17.36 8.94 16.08
CA ALA A 115 -16.65 8.12 17.05
C ALA A 115 -17.08 6.66 16.95
N PHE A 116 -16.13 5.75 17.13
CA PHE A 116 -16.39 4.33 17.06
C PHE A 116 -17.43 3.91 18.11
N ASN A 117 -18.49 3.24 17.66
CA ASN A 117 -19.48 2.60 18.51
C ASN A 117 -19.53 1.11 18.17
N THR A 118 -19.64 0.26 19.19
CA THR A 118 -19.72 -1.21 19.02
C THR A 118 -21.16 -1.72 18.95
N LEU A 119 -22.14 -0.89 19.32
CA LEU A 119 -23.55 -1.25 19.46
C LEU A 119 -24.42 -0.78 18.28
N VAL A 120 -23.85 0.04 17.41
CA VAL A 120 -24.45 0.60 16.18
C VAL A 120 -23.44 0.42 15.07
#